data_AF-A0A3D5PC08-F1
#
_entry.id   AF-A0A3D5PC08-F1
#
_cell.length_a   1.000
_cell.length_b   1.000
_cell.length_c   1.000
_cell.angle_alpha   90.00
_cell.angle_beta   90.00
_cell.angle_gamma   90.00
#
_symmetry.space_group_name_H-M   'P 1'
#
loop_
_entity.id
_entity.type
_entity.pdbx_description
1 polymer ?
#
loop_
_entity_poly.entity_id
_entity_poly.type
_entity_poly.pdbx_seq_one_letter_code
_entity_poly.pdbx_strand_id
1 'polypeptide(L)'
;MSTSTASSSIPSFYSMDGVTRLNGTEFASGLDTQNLIKALTSKTSEEIDMTKQLEQKTEWKRDMFREIEDMLQKFSDNYFSYSSTSENNILSGTFFDSDNLTSSNSSAVTATGSSKDASNVMINSIFNLATKASISTKDKVSNEAIESLSEVGKVISSSSYLDLKLDNKSYRITLGSDIDVSKLSVDTPSNIAAQLATQLQNQINSNSDLKNKVTVSALNDTLKLSGATITGASQNFIDGLGLTGSDASYSLSGSSAIDSQRLYDLGNKLAGVTLTFKLDGLQKN
;
A
#
# COMPACT_ATOMS: atom_id res chain seq x y z
N MET A 1 -28.56 13.96 -95.50
CA MET A 1 -27.24 14.20 -96.12
C MET A 1 -27.00 15.69 -96.14
N SER A 2 -26.17 16.22 -95.24
CA SER A 2 -25.66 17.59 -95.29
C SER A 2 -24.17 17.51 -95.56
N THR A 3 -23.74 18.00 -96.72
CA THR A 3 -22.34 18.10 -97.10
C THR A 3 -21.75 19.35 -96.47
N SER A 4 -20.98 19.19 -95.39
CA SER A 4 -20.13 20.27 -94.88
C SER A 4 -18.93 20.42 -95.81
N THR A 5 -18.90 21.50 -96.57
CA THR A 5 -17.70 21.95 -97.29
C THR A 5 -16.62 22.25 -96.25
N ALA A 6 -15.58 21.42 -96.21
CA ALA A 6 -14.39 21.71 -95.41
C ALA A 6 -13.71 22.94 -96.00
N SER A 7 -13.86 24.09 -95.34
CA SER A 7 -13.01 25.26 -95.58
C SER A 7 -11.61 24.88 -95.13
N SER A 8 -10.70 24.65 -96.07
CA SER A 8 -9.29 24.46 -95.79
C SER A 8 -8.67 25.81 -95.42
N SER A 9 -8.70 26.16 -94.13
CA SER A 9 -7.92 27.28 -93.61
C SER A 9 -6.43 26.95 -93.77
N ILE A 10 -5.77 27.57 -94.75
CA ILE A 10 -4.33 27.42 -94.90
C ILE A 10 -3.67 28.18 -93.73
N PRO A 11 -2.83 27.53 -92.92
CA PRO A 11 -2.16 28.18 -91.81
C PRO A 11 -1.36 29.41 -92.29
N SER A 12 -1.47 30.49 -91.53
CA SER A 12 -0.73 31.76 -91.67
C SER A 12 0.78 31.59 -91.82
N PHE A 13 1.32 30.61 -91.10
CA PHE A 13 2.73 30.27 -91.06
C PHE A 13 2.92 28.77 -91.25
N TYR A 14 3.99 28.41 -91.97
CA TYR A 14 4.41 27.01 -92.11
C TYR A 14 5.93 26.92 -91.95
N SER A 15 6.40 25.79 -91.43
CA SER A 15 7.83 25.50 -91.33
C SER A 15 8.23 24.55 -92.44
N MET A 16 9.29 24.89 -93.16
CA MET A 16 9.89 24.06 -94.21
C MET A 16 11.40 24.15 -94.05
N ASP A 17 12.06 23.00 -93.91
CA ASP A 17 13.51 22.88 -93.70
C ASP A 17 14.07 23.75 -92.55
N GLY A 18 13.32 23.89 -91.46
CA GLY A 18 13.73 24.65 -90.27
C GLY A 18 13.60 26.17 -90.42
N VAL A 19 13.02 26.68 -91.50
CA VAL A 19 12.73 28.10 -91.70
C VAL A 19 11.21 28.34 -91.62
N THR A 20 10.80 29.16 -90.66
CA THR A 20 9.40 29.62 -90.54
C THR A 20 9.10 30.61 -91.67
N ARG A 21 8.11 30.29 -92.49
CA ARG A 21 7.68 31.10 -93.64
C ARG A 21 6.25 31.58 -93.45
N LEU A 22 5.97 32.81 -93.91
CA LEU A 22 4.64 33.40 -93.91
C LEU A 22 3.94 33.12 -95.25
N ASN A 23 2.65 32.79 -95.19
CA ASN A 23 1.83 32.67 -96.38
C ASN A 23 1.48 34.07 -96.93
N GLY A 24 1.73 34.32 -98.22
CA GLY A 24 1.64 35.64 -98.85
C GLY A 24 0.25 36.30 -98.83
N THR A 25 -0.80 35.56 -98.48
CA THR A 25 -2.18 36.05 -98.38
C THR A 25 -2.41 37.02 -97.21
N GLU A 26 -1.50 37.07 -96.23
CA GLU A 26 -1.66 37.90 -95.01
C GLU A 26 -1.17 39.33 -95.15
N PHE A 27 -0.39 39.64 -96.20
CA PHE A 27 0.05 41.01 -96.49
C PHE A 27 -1.11 41.96 -96.80
N ALA A 28 -2.28 41.43 -97.20
CA ALA A 28 -3.47 42.21 -97.51
C ALA A 28 -4.38 42.48 -96.29
N SER A 29 -4.25 41.73 -95.19
CA SER A 29 -5.19 41.76 -94.04
C SER A 29 -4.58 42.26 -92.72
N GLY A 30 -3.27 42.57 -92.72
CA GLY A 30 -2.51 42.92 -91.51
C GLY A 30 -1.74 41.72 -90.98
N LEU A 31 -0.45 41.94 -90.68
CA LEU A 31 0.46 40.91 -90.18
C LEU A 31 0.11 40.53 -88.73
N ASP A 32 -0.28 39.27 -88.48
CA ASP A 32 -0.48 38.74 -87.12
C ASP A 32 0.88 38.44 -86.46
N THR A 33 1.43 39.47 -85.81
CA THR A 33 2.73 39.40 -85.14
C THR A 33 2.76 38.38 -84.01
N GLN A 34 1.63 38.09 -83.36
CA GLN A 34 1.56 37.17 -82.22
C GLN A 34 1.73 35.72 -82.69
N ASN A 35 1.08 35.34 -83.79
CA ASN A 35 1.24 34.02 -84.38
C ASN A 35 2.64 33.83 -84.98
N LEU A 36 3.24 34.88 -85.54
CA LEU A 36 4.65 34.86 -85.99
C LEU A 36 5.61 34.62 -84.81
N ILE A 37 5.46 35.37 -83.71
CA ILE A 37 6.29 35.20 -82.50
C ILE A 37 6.14 33.79 -81.96
N LYS A 38 4.92 33.25 -81.91
CA LYS A 38 4.65 31.87 -81.49
C LYS A 38 5.35 30.85 -82.39
N ALA A 39 5.28 31.03 -83.71
CA ALA A 39 5.93 30.13 -84.66
C ALA A 39 7.47 30.19 -84.58
N LEU A 40 8.05 31.37 -84.31
CA LEU A 40 9.50 31.54 -84.11
C LEU A 40 9.98 31.00 -82.76
N THR A 41 9.12 31.00 -81.74
CA THR A 41 9.46 30.55 -80.38
C THR A 41 9.04 29.11 -80.07
N SER A 42 8.25 28.45 -80.92
CA SER A 42 7.74 27.08 -80.70
C SER A 42 8.85 26.09 -80.44
N LYS A 43 9.89 26.07 -81.28
CA LYS A 43 11.02 25.13 -81.15
C LYS A 43 11.75 25.29 -79.81
N THR A 44 12.03 26.53 -79.41
CA THR A 44 12.68 26.82 -78.12
C THR A 44 11.76 26.47 -76.95
N SER A 45 10.45 26.71 -77.08
CA SER A 45 9.48 26.33 -76.05
C SER A 45 9.38 24.81 -75.89
N GLU A 46 9.42 24.07 -77.00
CA GLU A 46 9.48 22.60 -77.01
C GLU A 46 10.75 22.08 -76.34
N GLU A 47 11.93 22.65 -76.63
CA GLU A 47 13.19 22.30 -75.95
C GLU A 47 13.16 22.61 -74.45
N ILE A 48 12.57 23.75 -74.05
CA ILE A 48 12.34 24.12 -72.65
C ILE A 48 11.41 23.11 -71.98
N ASP A 49 10.31 22.73 -72.62
CA ASP A 49 9.35 21.77 -72.07
C ASP A 49 9.97 20.37 -71.94
N MET A 50 10.77 19.92 -72.92
CA MET A 50 11.55 18.69 -72.80
C MET A 50 12.52 18.75 -71.62
N THR A 51 13.20 19.88 -71.44
CA THR A 51 14.14 20.08 -70.32
C THR A 51 13.42 20.03 -68.98
N LYS A 52 12.27 20.72 -68.85
CA LYS A 52 11.43 20.67 -67.64
C LYS A 52 10.92 19.26 -67.34
N GLN A 53 10.54 18.49 -68.38
CA GLN A 53 10.14 17.09 -68.20
C GLN A 53 11.31 16.22 -67.72
N LEU A 54 12.52 16.45 -68.24
CA LEU A 54 13.72 15.74 -67.78
C LEU A 54 14.08 16.11 -66.34
N GLU A 55 13.97 17.39 -65.98
CA GLU A 55 14.13 17.88 -64.62
C GLU A 55 13.15 17.17 -63.67
N GLN A 56 11.85 17.21 -63.98
CA GLN A 56 10.82 16.55 -63.16
C GLN A 56 11.07 15.05 -62.99
N LYS A 57 11.44 14.34 -64.07
CA LYS A 57 11.78 12.91 -64.01
C LYS A 57 13.02 12.67 -63.14
N THR A 58 13.97 13.59 -63.14
CA THR A 58 15.19 13.50 -62.32
C THR A 58 14.87 13.74 -60.85
N GLU A 59 14.01 14.71 -60.54
CA GLU A 59 13.51 14.94 -59.18
C GLU A 59 12.78 13.71 -58.64
N TRP A 60 11.84 13.14 -59.40
CA TRP A 60 11.14 11.92 -58.99
C TRP A 60 12.09 10.75 -58.74
N LYS A 61 13.09 10.55 -59.60
CA LYS A 61 14.11 9.53 -59.39
C LYS A 61 14.90 9.78 -58.11
N ARG A 62 15.34 11.01 -57.87
CA ARG A 62 16.07 11.39 -56.66
C ARG A 62 15.24 11.13 -55.41
N ASP A 63 13.98 11.52 -55.42
CA ASP A 63 13.09 11.40 -54.27
C ASP A 63 12.78 9.92 -53.98
N MET A 64 12.58 9.10 -55.03
CA MET A 64 12.49 7.64 -54.89
C MET A 64 13.76 7.03 -54.28
N PHE A 65 14.96 7.47 -54.69
CA PHE A 65 16.20 6.96 -54.10
C PHE A 65 16.31 7.32 -52.62
N ARG A 66 15.95 8.55 -52.23
CA ARG A 66 15.92 8.98 -50.83
C ARG A 66 14.94 8.17 -50.00
N GLU A 67 13.76 7.88 -50.54
CA GLU A 67 12.76 7.06 -49.85
C GLU A 67 13.28 5.63 -49.61
N ILE A 68 13.95 5.03 -50.60
CA ILE A 68 14.57 3.71 -50.46
C ILE A 68 15.70 3.75 -49.41
N GLU A 69 16.52 4.79 -49.41
CA GLU A 69 17.60 4.99 -48.43
C GLU A 69 17.04 5.09 -47.01
N ASP A 70 15.99 5.89 -46.81
CA ASP A 70 15.28 5.99 -45.52
C ASP A 70 14.71 4.64 -45.07
N MET A 71 14.16 3.85 -45.99
CA MET A 71 13.67 2.50 -45.69
C MET A 71 14.81 1.57 -45.27
N LEU A 72 15.92 1.59 -45.99
CA LEU A 72 17.10 0.77 -45.67
C LEU A 72 17.70 1.16 -44.32
N GLN A 73 17.79 2.45 -44.04
CA GLN A 73 18.29 2.95 -42.77
C GLN A 73 17.39 2.52 -41.61
N LYS A 74 16.06 2.71 -41.74
CA LYS A 74 15.09 2.25 -40.72
C LYS A 74 15.15 0.74 -40.53
N PHE A 75 15.30 -0.04 -41.60
CA PHE A 75 15.43 -1.49 -41.49
C PHE A 75 16.71 -1.87 -40.73
N SER A 76 17.84 -1.26 -41.09
CA SER A 76 19.11 -1.46 -40.38
C SER A 76 18.99 -1.07 -38.90
N ASP A 77 18.44 0.09 -38.60
CA ASP A 77 18.31 0.61 -37.23
C ASP A 77 17.39 -0.24 -36.36
N ASN A 78 16.30 -0.78 -36.92
CA ASN A 78 15.33 -1.57 -36.14
C ASN A 78 15.80 -2.99 -35.85
N TYR A 79 16.58 -3.62 -36.76
CA TYR A 79 16.85 -5.05 -36.71
C TYR A 79 18.33 -5.42 -36.58
N PHE A 80 19.27 -4.57 -37.03
CA PHE A 80 20.68 -4.93 -37.18
C PHE A 80 21.68 -3.90 -36.61
N SER A 81 21.21 -2.90 -35.86
CA SER A 81 22.09 -1.88 -35.28
C SER A 81 22.51 -2.25 -33.87
N TYR A 82 23.81 -2.38 -33.62
CA TYR A 82 24.35 -2.77 -32.30
C TYR A 82 24.01 -1.77 -31.18
N SER A 83 23.85 -0.48 -31.51
CA SER A 83 23.51 0.57 -30.55
C SER A 83 22.01 0.85 -30.45
N SER A 84 21.18 0.14 -31.23
CA SER A 84 19.73 0.34 -31.22
C SER A 84 19.12 -0.28 -29.98
N THR A 85 18.25 0.48 -29.32
CA THR A 85 17.42 0.03 -28.19
C THR A 85 16.09 -0.59 -28.66
N SER A 86 15.95 -0.86 -29.96
CA SER A 86 14.79 -1.58 -30.52
C SER A 86 14.71 -2.98 -29.93
N GLU A 87 13.53 -3.37 -29.46
CA GLU A 87 13.25 -4.75 -28.99
C GLU A 87 13.38 -5.78 -30.13
N ASN A 88 13.25 -5.34 -31.40
CA ASN A 88 13.38 -6.18 -32.58
C ASN A 88 14.83 -6.37 -33.06
N ASN A 89 15.80 -5.83 -32.33
CA ASN A 89 17.22 -5.89 -32.71
C ASN A 89 17.78 -7.30 -32.52
N ILE A 90 17.95 -8.03 -33.61
CA ILE A 90 18.42 -9.43 -33.63
C ILE A 90 19.87 -9.53 -33.10
N LEU A 91 20.63 -8.45 -33.15
CA LEU A 91 22.00 -8.41 -32.62
C LEU A 91 22.05 -8.11 -31.11
N SER A 92 20.92 -7.78 -30.47
CA SER A 92 20.87 -7.60 -29.02
C SER A 92 21.11 -8.92 -28.30
N GLY A 93 21.92 -8.89 -27.23
CA GLY A 93 22.18 -10.06 -26.39
C GLY A 93 20.93 -10.63 -25.72
N THR A 94 19.88 -9.82 -25.56
CA THR A 94 18.61 -10.23 -24.94
C THR A 94 17.53 -10.61 -25.95
N PHE A 95 17.78 -10.49 -27.27
CA PHE A 95 16.76 -10.76 -28.29
C PHE A 95 16.28 -12.20 -28.30
N PHE A 96 17.18 -13.14 -27.96
CA PHE A 96 16.90 -14.57 -27.89
C PHE A 96 16.67 -15.05 -26.45
N ASP A 97 16.55 -14.14 -25.48
CA ASP A 97 16.18 -14.52 -24.12
C ASP A 97 14.76 -15.09 -24.11
N SER A 98 14.52 -16.08 -23.27
CA SER A 98 13.20 -16.71 -23.20
C SER A 98 12.20 -15.73 -22.57
N ASP A 99 11.11 -15.39 -23.26
CA ASP A 99 10.17 -14.36 -22.80
C ASP A 99 9.32 -14.81 -21.60
N ASN A 100 9.03 -16.11 -21.48
CA ASN A 100 8.05 -16.60 -20.52
C ASN A 100 8.57 -17.76 -19.68
N LEU A 101 8.47 -17.60 -18.36
CA LEU A 101 8.57 -18.71 -17.42
C LEU A 101 7.21 -19.40 -17.37
N THR A 102 7.18 -20.67 -17.73
CA THR A 102 5.95 -21.47 -17.76
C THR A 102 6.00 -22.55 -16.68
N SER A 103 4.83 -22.85 -16.13
CA SER A 103 4.64 -23.94 -15.17
C SER A 103 3.73 -24.97 -15.81
N SER A 104 4.04 -26.25 -15.62
CA SER A 104 3.15 -27.34 -16.06
C SER A 104 1.81 -27.35 -15.31
N ASN A 105 1.73 -26.66 -14.17
CA ASN A 105 0.49 -26.46 -13.41
C ASN A 105 0.49 -25.06 -12.76
N SER A 106 0.12 -24.05 -13.56
CA SER A 106 0.09 -22.64 -13.14
C SER A 106 -0.94 -22.33 -12.05
N SER A 107 -1.97 -23.16 -11.86
CA SER A 107 -2.93 -23.00 -10.76
C SER A 107 -2.34 -23.39 -9.40
N ALA A 108 -1.31 -24.26 -9.37
CA ALA A 108 -0.66 -24.70 -8.14
C ALA A 108 0.56 -23.85 -7.80
N VAL A 109 1.41 -23.55 -8.79
CA VAL A 109 2.64 -22.75 -8.62
C VAL A 109 2.93 -21.96 -9.89
N THR A 110 3.33 -20.70 -9.69
CA THR A 110 3.94 -19.83 -10.71
C THR A 110 5.28 -19.30 -10.21
N ALA A 111 6.13 -18.88 -11.14
CA ALA A 111 7.40 -18.25 -10.84
C ALA A 111 7.59 -17.03 -11.75
N THR A 112 8.25 -16.00 -11.22
CA THR A 112 8.64 -14.80 -11.97
C THR A 112 10.12 -14.52 -11.71
N GLY A 113 10.81 -13.94 -12.68
CA GLY A 113 12.25 -13.70 -12.59
C GLY A 113 12.88 -13.49 -13.96
N SER A 114 14.20 -13.27 -13.99
CA SER A 114 14.95 -13.18 -15.24
C SER A 114 15.11 -14.56 -15.86
N SER A 115 14.79 -14.70 -17.15
CA SER A 115 14.88 -15.98 -17.86
C SER A 115 16.31 -16.51 -17.98
N LYS A 116 17.31 -15.63 -17.96
CA LYS A 116 18.74 -16.01 -17.91
C LYS A 116 19.11 -16.86 -16.68
N ASP A 117 18.37 -16.67 -15.58
CA ASP A 117 18.57 -17.39 -14.32
C ASP A 117 17.63 -18.60 -14.20
N ALA A 118 16.69 -18.73 -15.15
CA ALA A 118 15.71 -19.79 -15.16
C ALA A 118 16.29 -21.07 -15.77
N SER A 119 16.64 -22.00 -14.90
CA SER A 119 16.85 -23.40 -15.27
C SER A 119 15.53 -24.17 -15.24
N ASN A 120 15.54 -25.41 -15.76
CA ASN A 120 14.42 -26.33 -15.59
C ASN A 120 14.30 -26.72 -14.11
N VAL A 121 13.41 -26.03 -13.38
CA VAL A 121 13.09 -26.35 -11.99
C VAL A 121 12.04 -27.46 -11.97
N MET A 122 12.34 -28.57 -11.30
CA MET A 122 11.38 -29.65 -11.06
C MET A 122 10.87 -29.59 -9.63
N ILE A 123 9.55 -29.46 -9.46
CA ILE A 123 8.87 -29.58 -8.17
C ILE A 123 8.17 -30.93 -8.14
N ASN A 124 8.68 -31.88 -7.37
CA ASN A 124 8.10 -33.22 -7.29
C ASN A 124 6.69 -33.24 -6.67
N SER A 125 6.49 -32.45 -5.61
CA SER A 125 5.21 -32.42 -4.86
C SER A 125 5.15 -31.24 -3.90
N ILE A 126 3.95 -30.67 -3.68
CA ILE A 126 3.67 -29.63 -2.69
C ILE A 126 2.81 -30.26 -1.59
N PHE A 127 3.35 -30.43 -0.38
CA PHE A 127 2.62 -31.09 0.72
C PHE A 127 1.80 -30.12 1.57
N ASN A 128 2.34 -28.94 1.88
CA ASN A 128 1.70 -27.95 2.73
C ASN A 128 2.07 -26.54 2.26
N LEU A 129 1.13 -25.60 2.41
CA LEU A 129 1.41 -24.17 2.25
C LEU A 129 1.84 -23.58 3.59
N ALA A 130 2.72 -22.59 3.55
CA ALA A 130 2.98 -21.77 4.72
C ALA A 130 1.69 -21.04 5.11
N THR A 131 1.24 -21.23 6.35
CA THR A 131 0.05 -20.58 6.90
C THR A 131 0.45 -19.63 8.00
N LYS A 132 -0.32 -18.55 8.18
CA LYS A 132 -0.11 -17.61 9.28
C LYS A 132 -0.42 -18.32 10.60
N ALA A 133 0.42 -18.12 11.61
CA ALA A 133 0.12 -18.57 12.95
C ALA A 133 -1.17 -17.88 13.46
N SER A 134 -2.06 -18.65 14.07
CA SER A 134 -3.28 -18.14 14.71
C SER A 134 -3.45 -18.80 16.08
N ILE A 135 -3.92 -18.02 17.06
CA ILE A 135 -4.28 -18.51 18.38
C ILE A 135 -5.76 -18.25 18.60
N SER A 136 -6.46 -19.27 19.08
CA SER A 136 -7.87 -19.19 19.45
C SER A 136 -8.04 -19.95 20.77
N THR A 137 -8.78 -19.37 21.70
CA THR A 137 -9.12 -20.01 22.98
C THR A 137 -10.36 -20.86 22.80
N LYS A 138 -10.33 -22.10 23.29
CA LYS A 138 -11.51 -22.99 23.26
C LYS A 138 -12.53 -22.65 24.34
N ASP A 139 -12.08 -21.98 25.39
CA ASP A 139 -12.93 -21.60 26.50
C ASP A 139 -13.79 -20.40 26.11
N LYS A 140 -15.07 -20.49 26.44
CA LYS A 140 -15.99 -19.36 26.30
C LYS A 140 -15.58 -18.27 27.29
N VAL A 141 -15.54 -17.03 26.82
CA VAL A 141 -15.32 -15.86 27.68
C VAL A 141 -16.48 -15.69 28.68
N SER A 142 -17.70 -16.10 28.30
CA SER A 142 -18.86 -16.22 29.20
C SER A 142 -19.91 -17.22 28.69
N ASN A 143 -20.85 -17.61 29.55
CA ASN A 143 -22.01 -18.44 29.17
C ASN A 143 -23.18 -17.61 28.62
N GLU A 144 -23.07 -16.29 28.65
CA GLU A 144 -24.12 -15.34 28.21
C GLU A 144 -23.87 -14.87 26.78
N ALA A 145 -24.93 -14.44 26.09
CA ALA A 145 -24.78 -13.80 24.79
C ALA A 145 -24.08 -12.43 24.95
N ILE A 146 -23.11 -12.13 24.08
CA ILE A 146 -22.53 -10.79 24.03
C ILE A 146 -23.57 -9.86 23.38
N GLU A 147 -24.38 -9.19 24.21
CA GLU A 147 -25.41 -8.26 23.73
C GLU A 147 -24.84 -6.91 23.26
N SER A 148 -23.62 -6.57 23.71
CA SER A 148 -22.89 -5.38 23.26
C SER A 148 -21.37 -5.60 23.28
N LEU A 149 -20.71 -5.16 22.22
CA LEU A 149 -19.24 -5.11 22.11
C LEU A 149 -18.63 -3.86 22.77
N SER A 150 -19.44 -2.96 23.34
CA SER A 150 -18.97 -1.70 23.97
C SER A 150 -18.01 -1.92 25.14
N GLU A 151 -18.07 -3.09 25.77
CA GLU A 151 -17.20 -3.49 26.88
C GLU A 151 -16.01 -4.37 26.42
N VAL A 152 -16.02 -4.87 25.18
CA VAL A 152 -14.92 -5.67 24.63
C VAL A 152 -13.74 -4.75 24.30
N GLY A 153 -12.61 -5.00 24.96
CA GLY A 153 -11.43 -4.12 24.93
C GLY A 153 -11.30 -3.21 26.15
N LYS A 154 -12.28 -3.20 27.06
CA LYS A 154 -12.07 -2.65 28.40
C LYS A 154 -11.34 -3.66 29.26
N VAL A 155 -10.33 -3.21 30.00
CA VAL A 155 -9.57 -4.08 30.87
C VAL A 155 -10.03 -3.95 32.30
N ILE A 156 -10.45 -5.08 32.85
CA ILE A 156 -10.66 -5.25 34.28
C ILE A 156 -9.27 -5.39 34.92
N SER A 157 -8.89 -4.44 35.78
CA SER A 157 -7.59 -4.45 36.45
C SER A 157 -7.44 -5.71 37.32
N SER A 158 -6.19 -6.17 37.49
CA SER A 158 -5.86 -7.30 38.36
C SER A 158 -6.54 -7.18 39.73
N SER A 159 -7.10 -8.28 40.24
CA SER A 159 -7.68 -8.36 41.59
C SER A 159 -6.86 -7.58 42.62
N SER A 160 -7.44 -6.55 43.25
CA SER A 160 -6.75 -5.82 44.31
C SER A 160 -6.40 -6.74 45.46
N TYR A 161 -5.16 -6.67 45.95
CA TYR A 161 -4.67 -7.63 46.94
C TYR A 161 -3.74 -7.00 47.99
N LEU A 162 -3.73 -7.61 49.18
CA LEU A 162 -2.72 -7.46 50.22
C LEU A 162 -2.04 -8.81 50.47
N ASP A 163 -0.72 -8.83 50.46
CA ASP A 163 0.08 -9.94 50.93
C ASP A 163 0.48 -9.71 52.38
N LEU A 164 0.07 -10.63 53.24
CA LEU A 164 0.33 -10.61 54.67
C LEU A 164 1.35 -11.69 55.02
N LYS A 165 2.25 -11.36 55.93
CA LYS A 165 3.16 -12.30 56.57
C LYS A 165 2.82 -12.41 58.05
N LEU A 166 2.54 -13.63 58.48
CA LEU A 166 2.37 -14.02 59.88
C LEU A 166 3.34 -15.17 60.13
N ASP A 167 4.25 -15.00 61.08
CA ASP A 167 5.40 -15.89 61.31
C ASP A 167 6.23 -16.06 60.02
N ASN A 168 6.42 -17.31 59.56
CA ASN A 168 7.14 -17.65 58.32
C ASN A 168 6.21 -17.99 57.15
N LYS A 169 4.91 -17.70 57.25
CA LYS A 169 3.92 -18.00 56.21
C LYS A 169 3.38 -16.71 55.57
N SER A 170 3.13 -16.78 54.26
CA SER A 170 2.57 -15.69 53.46
C SER A 170 1.15 -16.02 53.03
N TYR A 171 0.28 -15.02 53.08
CA TYR A 171 -1.14 -15.14 52.76
C TYR A 171 -1.56 -13.97 51.87
N ARG A 172 -2.31 -14.25 50.82
CA ARG A 172 -2.89 -13.22 49.96
C ARG A 172 -4.36 -13.03 50.29
N ILE A 173 -4.75 -11.80 50.55
CA ILE A 173 -6.14 -11.38 50.72
C ILE A 173 -6.51 -10.50 49.54
N THR A 174 -7.65 -10.75 48.91
CA THR A 174 -8.10 -10.02 47.73
C THR A 174 -9.35 -9.19 48.03
N LEU A 175 -9.69 -8.22 47.19
CA LEU A 175 -11.04 -7.67 47.23
C LEU A 175 -12.03 -8.72 46.68
N GLY A 176 -13.00 -9.12 47.50
CA GLY A 176 -14.03 -10.10 47.12
C GLY A 176 -15.11 -9.51 46.22
N SER A 177 -15.89 -10.37 45.57
CA SER A 177 -17.03 -10.00 44.70
C SER A 177 -18.15 -9.24 45.42
N ASP A 178 -18.15 -9.28 46.74
CA ASP A 178 -19.20 -8.68 47.59
C ASP A 178 -19.01 -7.17 47.81
N ILE A 179 -17.89 -6.58 47.36
CA ILE A 179 -17.74 -5.12 47.29
C ILE A 179 -18.21 -4.65 45.94
N ASP A 180 -19.31 -3.89 45.96
CA ASP A 180 -19.80 -3.17 44.79
C ASP A 180 -18.84 -2.02 44.46
N VAL A 181 -17.86 -2.34 43.59
CA VAL A 181 -16.83 -1.38 43.14
C VAL A 181 -17.43 -0.15 42.46
N SER A 182 -18.65 -0.23 41.93
CA SER A 182 -19.34 0.90 41.30
C SER A 182 -19.71 2.00 42.28
N LYS A 183 -19.81 1.68 43.58
CA LYS A 183 -20.16 2.62 44.64
C LYS A 183 -18.96 3.29 45.28
N LEU A 184 -17.74 2.81 45.01
CA LEU A 184 -16.52 3.34 45.62
C LEU A 184 -16.26 4.80 45.24
N SER A 185 -16.62 5.27 44.05
CA SER A 185 -16.43 6.69 43.66
C SER A 185 -17.48 7.65 44.20
N VAL A 186 -18.61 7.15 44.70
CA VAL A 186 -19.78 7.96 45.07
C VAL A 186 -20.12 7.89 46.56
N ASP A 187 -19.43 7.03 47.32
CA ASP A 187 -19.60 6.89 48.77
C ASP A 187 -18.51 7.66 49.55
N THR A 188 -18.74 7.86 50.85
CA THR A 188 -17.80 8.55 51.74
C THR A 188 -16.60 7.66 52.10
N PRO A 189 -15.39 8.24 52.30
CA PRO A 189 -14.22 7.45 52.70
C PRO A 189 -14.43 6.59 53.95
N SER A 190 -15.17 7.08 54.95
CA SER A 190 -15.55 6.32 56.15
C SER A 190 -16.41 5.08 55.86
N ASN A 191 -17.42 5.20 55.01
CA ASN A 191 -18.25 4.05 54.63
C ASN A 191 -17.45 3.01 53.84
N ILE A 192 -16.58 3.48 52.94
CA ILE A 192 -15.68 2.63 52.17
C ILE A 192 -14.71 1.89 53.09
N ALA A 193 -14.12 2.59 54.06
CA ALA A 193 -13.27 1.99 55.09
C ALA A 193 -14.00 0.88 55.85
N ALA A 194 -15.24 1.14 56.30
CA ALA A 194 -16.03 0.17 57.03
C ALA A 194 -16.36 -1.09 56.20
N GLN A 195 -16.73 -0.92 54.93
CA GLN A 195 -17.03 -2.03 54.02
C GLN A 195 -15.77 -2.86 53.71
N LEU A 196 -14.64 -2.20 53.40
CA LEU A 196 -13.36 -2.88 53.17
C LEU A 196 -12.89 -3.62 54.41
N ALA A 197 -12.96 -3.01 55.59
CA ALA A 197 -12.57 -3.66 56.84
C ALA A 197 -13.40 -4.92 57.09
N THR A 198 -14.71 -4.85 56.91
CA THR A 198 -15.62 -5.98 57.09
C THR A 198 -15.25 -7.13 56.15
N GLN A 199 -15.01 -6.82 54.87
CA GLN A 199 -14.71 -7.84 53.86
C GLN A 199 -13.33 -8.48 54.04
N LEU A 200 -12.30 -7.66 54.28
CA LEU A 200 -10.96 -8.16 54.58
C LEU A 200 -10.98 -9.01 55.86
N GLN A 201 -11.72 -8.58 56.90
CA GLN A 201 -11.85 -9.34 58.14
C GLN A 201 -12.61 -10.66 57.93
N ASN A 202 -13.63 -10.71 57.08
CA ASN A 202 -14.34 -11.94 56.75
C ASN A 202 -13.42 -12.97 56.07
N GLN A 203 -12.55 -12.53 55.16
CA GLN A 203 -11.54 -13.40 54.54
C GLN A 203 -10.50 -13.89 55.55
N ILE A 204 -10.04 -13.00 56.45
CA ILE A 204 -9.15 -13.38 57.56
C ILE A 204 -9.82 -14.44 58.45
N ASN A 205 -11.09 -14.25 58.80
CA ASN A 205 -11.83 -15.16 59.66
C ASN A 205 -12.12 -16.51 59.00
N SER A 206 -12.17 -16.54 57.67
CA SER A 206 -12.35 -17.77 56.89
C SER A 206 -11.06 -18.59 56.78
N ASN A 207 -9.89 -17.98 57.00
CA ASN A 207 -8.61 -18.66 57.02
C ASN A 207 -8.26 -19.10 58.45
N SER A 208 -8.12 -20.41 58.68
CA SER A 208 -7.84 -20.98 59.99
C SER A 208 -6.53 -20.50 60.62
N ASP A 209 -5.52 -20.18 59.80
CA ASP A 209 -4.21 -19.76 60.28
C ASP A 209 -4.18 -18.28 60.68
N LEU A 210 -5.06 -17.45 60.08
CA LEU A 210 -5.15 -16.01 60.33
C LEU A 210 -6.23 -15.63 61.36
N LYS A 211 -7.31 -16.43 61.45
CA LYS A 211 -8.43 -16.22 62.35
C LYS A 211 -7.95 -16.02 63.79
N ASN A 212 -8.51 -15.01 64.46
CA ASN A 212 -8.14 -14.60 65.83
C ASN A 212 -6.69 -14.10 66.03
N LYS A 213 -5.86 -14.07 64.98
CA LYS A 213 -4.47 -13.60 65.06
C LYS A 213 -4.25 -12.31 64.30
N VAL A 214 -4.96 -12.12 63.18
CA VAL A 214 -4.91 -10.89 62.38
C VAL A 214 -6.25 -10.18 62.50
N THR A 215 -6.21 -8.84 62.58
CA THR A 215 -7.40 -8.01 62.64
C THR A 215 -7.26 -6.83 61.70
N VAL A 216 -8.31 -6.58 60.92
CA VAL A 216 -8.50 -5.38 60.11
C VAL A 216 -9.74 -4.65 60.64
N SER A 217 -9.57 -3.37 60.93
CA SER A 217 -10.63 -2.50 61.45
C SER A 217 -10.62 -1.17 60.73
N ALA A 218 -11.80 -0.57 60.58
CA ALA A 218 -11.94 0.81 60.15
C ALA A 218 -11.98 1.76 61.36
N LEU A 219 -11.32 2.90 61.26
CA LEU A 219 -11.44 4.01 62.19
C LEU A 219 -11.56 5.31 61.37
N ASN A 220 -12.76 5.89 61.37
CA ASN A 220 -13.13 7.01 60.49
C ASN A 220 -12.78 6.67 59.03
N ASP A 221 -12.06 7.56 58.34
CA ASP A 221 -11.69 7.42 56.93
C ASP A 221 -10.50 6.48 56.68
N THR A 222 -10.08 5.69 57.69
CA THR A 222 -8.83 4.93 57.64
C THR A 222 -9.03 3.45 57.96
N LEU A 223 -8.15 2.61 57.41
CA LEU A 223 -8.02 1.21 57.82
C LEU A 223 -6.82 1.03 58.74
N LYS A 224 -6.94 0.07 59.64
CA LYS A 224 -5.86 -0.41 60.49
C LYS A 224 -5.77 -1.91 60.41
N LEU A 225 -4.55 -2.42 60.21
CA LEU A 225 -4.24 -3.85 60.31
C LEU A 225 -3.37 -4.11 61.55
N SER A 226 -3.61 -5.22 62.24
CA SER A 226 -2.84 -5.65 63.41
C SER A 226 -2.65 -7.15 63.41
N GLY A 227 -1.52 -7.62 63.96
CA GLY A 227 -1.20 -9.03 64.08
C GLY A 227 -0.46 -9.66 62.91
N ALA A 228 -0.29 -8.96 61.78
CA ALA A 228 0.55 -9.41 60.66
C ALA A 228 1.30 -8.23 60.03
N THR A 229 2.33 -8.52 59.25
CA THR A 229 3.07 -7.53 58.45
C THR A 229 2.57 -7.57 57.02
N ILE A 230 2.32 -6.40 56.40
CA ILE A 230 1.99 -6.34 54.98
C ILE A 230 3.31 -6.40 54.20
N THR A 231 3.52 -7.44 53.41
CA THR A 231 4.76 -7.66 52.65
C THR A 231 4.61 -7.37 51.16
N GLY A 232 3.39 -7.09 50.69
CA GLY A 232 3.09 -6.75 49.31
C GLY A 232 1.66 -6.24 49.17
N ALA A 233 1.41 -5.43 48.15
CA ALA A 233 0.08 -4.95 47.83
C ALA A 233 0.00 -4.58 46.35
N SER A 234 -1.19 -4.66 45.76
CA SER A 234 -1.43 -4.09 44.42
C SER A 234 -1.32 -2.56 44.46
N GLN A 235 -0.89 -1.93 43.36
CA GLN A 235 -0.65 -0.48 43.32
C GLN A 235 -1.86 0.36 43.73
N ASN A 236 -3.06 -0.08 43.36
CA ASN A 236 -4.32 0.54 43.77
C ASN A 236 -4.61 0.41 45.27
N PHE A 237 -4.14 -0.64 45.96
CA PHE A 237 -4.20 -0.72 47.41
C PHE A 237 -3.08 0.07 48.08
N ILE A 238 -1.90 0.19 47.46
CA ILE A 238 -0.84 1.08 47.94
C ILE A 238 -1.35 2.52 47.94
N ASP A 239 -1.83 2.99 46.79
CA ASP A 239 -2.30 4.37 46.63
C ASP A 239 -3.64 4.59 47.36
N GLY A 240 -4.59 3.67 47.19
CA GLY A 240 -5.96 3.81 47.66
C GLY A 240 -6.16 3.60 49.15
N LEU A 241 -5.37 2.72 49.79
CA LEU A 241 -5.40 2.54 51.24
C LEU A 241 -4.38 3.41 51.97
N GLY A 242 -3.59 4.21 51.24
CA GLY A 242 -2.55 5.07 51.81
C GLY A 242 -1.45 4.29 52.51
N LEU A 243 -1.03 3.14 51.96
CA LEU A 243 0.03 2.32 52.54
C LEU A 243 1.36 3.09 52.50
N THR A 244 2.07 3.13 53.62
CA THR A 244 3.40 3.75 53.71
C THR A 244 4.44 2.67 54.01
N GLY A 245 5.52 2.63 53.22
CA GLY A 245 6.55 1.59 53.32
C GLY A 245 7.38 1.43 52.05
N SER A 246 8.26 0.43 52.04
CA SER A 246 9.09 0.03 50.88
C SER A 246 8.92 -1.47 50.62
N ASP A 247 9.33 -1.96 49.44
CA ASP A 247 9.04 -3.24 48.75
C ASP A 247 9.03 -4.57 49.56
N ALA A 248 9.30 -4.56 50.86
CA ALA A 248 9.20 -5.72 51.74
C ALA A 248 8.37 -5.50 53.02
N SER A 249 7.91 -4.27 53.31
CA SER A 249 7.11 -3.95 54.50
C SER A 249 6.31 -2.68 54.29
N TYR A 250 4.99 -2.83 54.21
CA TYR A 250 4.02 -1.75 54.20
C TYR A 250 3.32 -1.65 55.56
N SER A 251 2.95 -0.44 55.93
CA SER A 251 2.14 -0.17 57.10
C SER A 251 0.78 0.40 56.70
N LEU A 252 -0.27 -0.16 57.31
CA LEU A 252 -1.64 0.33 57.27
C LEU A 252 -1.97 0.87 58.67
N SER A 253 -1.39 2.03 59.01
CA SER A 253 -1.33 2.58 60.36
C SER A 253 -2.50 3.51 60.71
N GLY A 254 -3.53 3.62 59.88
CA GLY A 254 -4.66 4.52 60.12
C GLY A 254 -4.29 6.02 60.06
N SER A 255 -3.16 6.37 59.43
CA SER A 255 -2.61 7.73 59.39
C SER A 255 -2.93 8.49 58.11
N SER A 256 -3.46 7.80 57.10
CA SER A 256 -3.84 8.36 55.80
C SER A 256 -5.28 7.95 55.49
N ALA A 257 -6.10 8.93 55.07
CA ALA A 257 -7.46 8.66 54.63
C ALA A 257 -7.45 7.80 53.36
N ILE A 258 -8.47 6.96 53.22
CA ILE A 258 -8.69 6.16 52.01
C ILE A 258 -8.93 7.10 50.82
N ASP A 259 -8.18 6.89 49.75
CA ASP A 259 -8.41 7.53 48.46
C ASP A 259 -9.34 6.66 47.62
N SER A 260 -10.63 7.00 47.70
CA SER A 260 -11.69 6.27 47.03
C SER A 260 -11.62 6.37 45.50
N GLN A 261 -10.98 7.41 44.94
CA GLN A 261 -10.78 7.53 43.49
C GLN A 261 -9.69 6.57 43.01
N ARG A 262 -8.61 6.42 43.77
CA ARG A 262 -7.56 5.42 43.49
C ARG A 262 -8.05 3.98 43.64
N LEU A 263 -8.99 3.74 44.57
CA LEU A 263 -9.71 2.47 44.68
C LEU A 263 -10.82 2.30 43.63
N TYR A 264 -11.35 3.36 43.04
CA TYR A 264 -12.36 3.25 41.98
C TYR A 264 -11.72 2.99 40.61
N ASP A 265 -10.51 3.50 40.39
CA ASP A 265 -9.73 3.28 39.17
C ASP A 265 -9.38 1.79 38.90
N LEU A 266 -9.80 0.88 39.78
CA LEU A 266 -9.89 -0.57 39.57
C LEU A 266 -10.59 -0.96 38.23
N GLY A 267 -11.56 -0.16 37.78
CA GLY A 267 -12.29 -0.41 36.53
C GLY A 267 -11.66 0.21 35.27
N ASN A 268 -10.73 1.16 35.43
CA ASN A 268 -10.23 2.00 34.32
C ASN A 268 -8.73 1.88 34.07
N LYS A 269 -7.95 1.30 35.00
CA LYS A 269 -6.50 1.22 34.89
C LYS A 269 -6.04 -0.22 34.79
N LEU A 270 -5.51 -0.62 33.65
CA LEU A 270 -4.71 -1.84 33.51
C LEU A 270 -3.53 -1.78 34.49
N ALA A 271 -3.70 -2.28 35.70
CA ALA A 271 -2.58 -2.78 36.47
C ALA A 271 -2.55 -4.29 36.25
N GLY A 272 -1.51 -4.79 35.57
CA GLY A 272 -1.09 -6.18 35.71
C GLY A 272 -1.10 -7.08 34.47
N VAL A 273 -1.66 -6.69 33.32
CA VAL A 273 -1.52 -7.50 32.09
C VAL A 273 -0.87 -6.67 30.99
N THR A 274 0.46 -6.73 30.91
CA THR A 274 1.14 -6.45 29.65
C THR A 274 1.08 -7.71 28.80
N LEU A 275 0.16 -7.75 27.84
CA LEU A 275 0.22 -8.71 26.74
C LEU A 275 1.44 -8.35 25.88
N THR A 276 2.59 -8.97 26.18
CA THR A 276 3.79 -8.83 25.35
C THR A 276 3.67 -9.78 24.18
N PHE A 277 3.28 -9.26 23.01
CA PHE A 277 3.35 -10.03 21.77
C PHE A 277 4.79 -10.02 21.24
N LYS A 278 5.37 -11.20 21.11
CA LYS A 278 6.61 -11.39 20.35
C LYS A 278 6.23 -11.90 18.97
N LEU A 279 6.41 -11.07 17.94
CA LEU A 279 6.32 -11.47 16.55
C LEU A 279 7.59 -10.97 15.84
N ASP A 280 8.39 -11.90 15.33
CA ASP A 280 9.49 -11.67 14.40
C ASP A 280 10.47 -10.53 14.75
N GLY A 281 10.77 -10.37 16.05
CA GLY A 281 11.85 -9.48 16.52
C GLY A 281 11.55 -7.99 16.56
N LEU A 282 10.34 -7.54 16.20
CA LEU A 282 9.93 -6.12 16.33
C LEU A 282 9.07 -5.92 17.59
N GLN A 283 9.65 -5.22 18.57
CA GLN A 283 8.99 -4.82 19.80
C GLN A 283 8.44 -3.40 19.64
N LYS A 284 7.16 -3.19 19.95
CA LYS A 284 6.63 -1.84 20.15
C LYS A 284 5.87 -1.80 21.47
N ASN A 285 6.29 -0.85 22.30
CA ASN A 285 5.73 -0.58 23.63
C ASN A 285 4.39 0.15 23.51
#